data_AF-A0A2D7NJB1-F1
#
_entry.id   AF-A0A2D7NJB1-F1
#
_cell.length_a   1.000
_cell.length_b   1.000
_cell.length_c   1.000
_cell.angle_alpha   90.00
_cell.angle_beta   90.00
_cell.angle_gamma   90.00
#
_symmetry.space_group_name_H-M   'P 1'
#
loop_
_entity.id
_entity.type
_entity.pdbx_description
1 polymer ?
#
loop_
_entity_poly.entity_id
_entity_poly.type
_entity_poly.pdbx_seq_one_letter_code
_entity_poly.pdbx_strand_id
1 'polypeptide(L)'
;MVRPSGGFVTLEFVTIPPPSISLEEGPDGRELRMPGDRPGQGVRAVLEGVSIVGHPLVKLLRGCPGPVVDATAGLGGDTAVLAALERRVLAIECSEILVQLLEDARARVQQPELQERIHLVHGDSVQVLRALPEEFRKPAAILLDPMYPPRRRRSALPPKGMQALRLLHAGQPEGPPDELLKAAFEAAPQRVLLKRPPEASSQEGQQAPTFSVGTKLVRWDAWELG
;
A
#
# COMPACT_ATOMS: atom_id res chain seq x y z
N MET A 1 57.10 41.36 -4.72
CA MET A 1 56.05 42.31 -4.27
C MET A 1 55.12 42.49 -5.45
N VAL A 2 53.89 41.97 -5.55
CA VAL A 2 52.86 41.49 -4.61
C VAL A 2 52.14 40.32 -5.32
N ARG A 3 51.83 39.23 -4.61
CA ARG A 3 50.86 38.21 -5.08
C ARG A 3 49.47 38.63 -4.58
N PRO A 4 48.40 38.63 -5.39
CA PRO A 4 47.05 38.69 -4.85
C PRO A 4 46.61 37.27 -4.48
N SER A 5 46.46 37.04 -3.18
CA SER A 5 45.76 35.91 -2.58
C SER A 5 44.25 36.12 -2.73
N GLY A 6 43.66 35.58 -3.79
CA GLY A 6 42.22 35.42 -3.92
C GLY A 6 41.77 34.14 -3.23
N GLY A 7 41.50 34.20 -1.92
CA GLY A 7 40.86 33.11 -1.21
C GLY A 7 39.40 33.01 -1.63
N PHE A 8 39.05 31.97 -2.37
CA PHE A 8 37.66 31.60 -2.58
C PHE A 8 37.09 31.09 -1.27
N VAL A 9 36.12 31.81 -0.70
CA VAL A 9 35.31 31.32 0.41
C VAL A 9 34.43 30.22 -0.16
N THR A 10 34.74 28.97 0.16
CA THR A 10 33.85 27.84 -0.10
C THR A 10 32.65 28.00 0.82
N LEU A 11 31.54 28.52 0.29
CA LEU A 11 30.25 28.45 0.95
C LEU A 11 29.87 26.97 0.98
N GLU A 12 30.10 26.31 2.12
CA GLU A 12 29.50 25.02 2.39
C GLU A 12 27.98 25.21 2.38
N PHE A 13 27.35 24.81 1.28
CA PHE A 13 25.92 24.61 1.26
C PHE A 13 25.63 23.51 2.28
N VAL A 14 25.18 23.90 3.47
CA VAL A 14 24.51 23.00 4.40
C VAL A 14 23.33 22.45 3.60
N THR A 15 23.48 21.22 3.14
CA THR A 15 22.40 20.45 2.53
C THR A 15 21.45 20.17 3.69
N ILE A 16 20.45 21.04 3.85
CA ILE A 16 19.35 20.77 4.76
C ILE A 16 18.74 19.46 4.24
N PRO A 17 18.78 18.36 5.01
CA PRO A 17 18.15 17.13 4.57
C PRO A 17 16.69 17.44 4.26
N PRO A 18 16.13 16.88 3.17
CA PRO A 18 14.76 17.16 2.81
C PRO A 18 13.84 16.86 4.01
N PRO A 19 12.73 17.60 4.16
CA PRO A 19 11.74 17.34 5.18
C PRO A 19 11.40 15.84 5.20
N SER A 20 11.83 15.14 6.26
CA SER A 20 11.66 13.70 6.39
C SER A 20 10.39 13.39 7.18
N ILE A 21 9.66 12.39 6.70
CA ILE A 21 8.52 11.79 7.38
C ILE A 21 9.04 10.85 8.47
N SER A 22 8.37 10.86 9.63
CA SER A 22 8.77 10.10 10.83
C SER A 22 7.58 9.32 11.39
N LEU A 23 7.86 8.19 12.03
CA LEU A 23 6.89 7.48 12.88
C LEU A 23 7.03 7.98 14.30
N GLU A 24 5.94 8.46 14.88
CA GLU A 24 5.94 9.06 16.22
C GLU A 24 4.71 8.64 17.03
N GLU A 25 4.84 8.67 18.36
CA GLU A 25 3.72 8.41 19.28
C GLU A 25 2.76 9.61 19.32
N GLY A 26 1.48 9.37 19.04
CA GLY A 26 0.39 10.34 19.11
C GLY A 26 -0.60 10.04 20.24
N PRO A 27 -1.61 10.92 20.45
CA PRO A 27 -2.62 10.73 21.49
C PRO A 27 -3.49 9.48 21.29
N ASP A 28 -3.67 9.03 20.04
CA ASP A 28 -4.52 7.88 19.66
C ASP A 28 -3.69 6.70 19.12
N GLY A 29 -2.43 6.59 19.54
CA GLY A 29 -1.47 5.61 19.02
C GLY A 29 -0.47 6.20 18.03
N ARG A 30 0.30 5.32 17.40
CA ARG A 30 1.36 5.70 16.47
C ARG A 30 0.82 6.39 15.22
N GLU A 31 1.54 7.42 14.77
CA GLU A 31 1.20 8.18 13.57
C GLU A 31 2.44 8.55 12.75
N LEU A 32 2.27 8.61 11.44
CA LEU A 32 3.24 9.20 10.53
C LEU A 32 3.10 10.72 10.55
N ARG A 33 4.13 11.42 10.98
CA ARG A 33 4.18 12.89 10.96
C ARG A 33 4.96 13.35 9.75
N MET A 34 4.32 14.20 8.94
CA MET A 34 5.01 14.98 7.92
C MET A 34 5.57 16.26 8.56
N PRO A 35 6.57 16.90 7.95
CA PRO A 35 7.15 18.11 8.54
C PRO A 35 6.14 19.24 8.70
N GLY A 36 6.07 19.76 9.92
CA GLY A 36 5.07 20.73 10.36
C GLY A 36 3.87 20.13 11.10
N ASP A 37 3.70 18.80 11.09
CA ASP A 37 2.64 18.13 11.85
C ASP A 37 2.89 18.21 13.36
N ARG A 38 1.82 18.48 14.11
CA ARG A 38 1.80 18.39 15.57
C ARG A 38 1.27 17.03 16.02
N PRO A 39 1.48 16.62 17.29
CA PRO A 39 0.84 15.42 17.83
C PRO A 39 -0.68 15.40 17.60
N GLY A 40 -1.18 14.27 17.10
CA GLY A 40 -2.57 14.06 16.74
C GLY A 40 -2.93 14.47 15.32
N GLN A 41 -2.04 15.18 14.61
CA GLN A 41 -2.25 15.58 13.22
C GLN A 41 -1.65 14.61 12.21
N GLY A 42 -0.90 13.59 12.64
CA GLY A 42 -0.27 12.64 11.73
C GLY A 42 -1.26 11.71 11.02
N VAL A 43 -0.74 10.86 10.14
CA VAL A 43 -1.51 9.80 9.46
C VAL A 43 -1.42 8.52 10.26
N ARG A 44 -2.55 7.91 10.59
CA ARG A 44 -2.65 6.62 11.29
C ARG A 44 -3.20 5.56 10.35
N ALA A 45 -2.79 4.30 10.56
CA ALA A 45 -3.48 3.17 9.96
C ALA A 45 -4.80 2.92 10.70
N VAL A 46 -5.80 2.45 9.95
CA VAL A 46 -7.15 2.17 10.46
C VAL A 46 -7.59 0.82 9.91
N LEU A 47 -7.80 -0.14 10.82
CA LEU A 47 -8.18 -1.52 10.49
C LEU A 47 -9.60 -1.89 10.95
N GLU A 48 -10.33 -0.97 11.58
CA GLU A 48 -11.68 -1.15 12.10
C GLU A 48 -12.59 0.02 11.71
N GLY A 49 -13.92 -0.19 11.72
CA GLY A 49 -14.91 0.87 11.50
C GLY A 49 -15.05 1.29 10.03
N VAL A 50 -14.54 0.49 9.10
CA VAL A 50 -14.64 0.76 7.66
C VAL A 50 -16.00 0.34 7.10
N SER A 51 -16.54 1.16 6.19
CA SER A 51 -17.79 0.83 5.49
C SER A 51 -17.52 -0.06 4.29
N ILE A 52 -18.21 -1.19 4.22
CA ILE A 52 -18.18 -2.09 3.05
C ILE A 52 -19.29 -1.78 2.03
N VAL A 53 -20.28 -0.94 2.40
CA VAL A 53 -21.44 -0.66 1.55
C VAL A 53 -21.00 0.08 0.30
N GLY A 54 -21.24 -0.53 -0.87
CA GLY A 54 -20.86 0.03 -2.16
C GLY A 54 -19.36 -0.07 -2.48
N HIS A 55 -18.54 -0.69 -1.61
CA HIS A 55 -17.12 -0.85 -1.89
C HIS A 55 -16.89 -1.81 -3.07
N PRO A 56 -16.00 -1.48 -4.04
CA PRO A 56 -15.72 -2.34 -5.19
C PRO A 56 -15.33 -3.78 -4.83
N LEU A 57 -14.63 -3.97 -3.71
CA LEU A 57 -14.21 -5.29 -3.22
C LEU A 57 -15.36 -6.25 -2.95
N VAL A 58 -16.56 -5.76 -2.62
CA VAL A 58 -17.77 -6.60 -2.51
C VAL A 58 -18.06 -7.33 -3.82
N LYS A 59 -17.94 -6.62 -4.94
CA LYS A 59 -18.17 -7.19 -6.27
C LYS A 59 -16.97 -8.04 -6.70
N LEU A 60 -15.76 -7.53 -6.49
CA LEU A 60 -14.51 -8.17 -6.90
C LEU A 60 -14.20 -9.46 -6.13
N LEU A 61 -14.85 -9.74 -5.01
CA LEU A 61 -14.70 -10.98 -4.24
C LEU A 61 -15.94 -11.88 -4.28
N ARG A 62 -16.96 -11.50 -5.05
CA ARG A 62 -18.15 -12.32 -5.21
C ARG A 62 -17.76 -13.66 -5.85
N GLY A 63 -18.27 -14.75 -5.29
CA GLY A 63 -18.00 -16.11 -5.77
C GLY A 63 -16.62 -16.66 -5.41
N CYS A 64 -15.77 -15.92 -4.69
CA CYS A 64 -14.44 -16.37 -4.27
C CYS A 64 -14.39 -16.51 -2.73
N PRO A 65 -14.91 -17.61 -2.16
CA PRO A 65 -14.78 -17.87 -0.73
C PRO A 65 -13.35 -18.29 -0.39
N GLY A 66 -12.83 -17.82 0.74
CA GLY A 66 -11.54 -18.23 1.28
C GLY A 66 -10.68 -17.07 1.77
N PRO A 67 -9.43 -17.37 2.18
CA PRO A 67 -8.48 -16.35 2.61
C PRO A 67 -8.02 -15.51 1.43
N VAL A 68 -7.61 -14.28 1.71
CA VAL A 68 -7.13 -13.32 0.72
C VAL A 68 -5.76 -12.78 1.12
N VAL A 69 -4.99 -12.35 0.14
CA VAL A 69 -3.70 -11.70 0.35
C VAL A 69 -3.78 -10.26 -0.13
N ASP A 70 -3.44 -9.31 0.73
CA ASP A 70 -3.14 -7.93 0.35
C ASP A 70 -1.62 -7.82 0.23
N ALA A 71 -1.11 -7.83 -1.00
CA ALA A 71 0.33 -7.87 -1.24
C ALA A 71 1.00 -6.49 -1.18
N THR A 72 0.24 -5.43 -0.90
CA THR A 72 0.73 -4.05 -0.85
C THR A 72 -0.06 -3.27 0.20
N ALA A 73 0.01 -3.73 1.46
CA ALA A 73 -0.93 -3.32 2.50
C ALA A 73 -0.93 -1.80 2.76
N GLY A 74 0.22 -1.13 2.66
CA GLY A 74 0.31 0.32 2.81
C GLY A 74 -0.20 0.80 4.17
N LEU A 75 -1.25 1.62 4.15
CA LEU A 75 -1.93 2.11 5.37
C LEU A 75 -3.05 1.17 5.87
N GLY A 76 -3.26 0.03 5.20
CA GLY A 76 -4.23 -0.99 5.61
C GLY A 76 -5.67 -0.72 5.18
N GLY A 77 -5.92 0.28 4.33
CA GLY A 77 -7.29 0.64 3.93
C GLY A 77 -8.05 -0.49 3.23
N ASP A 78 -7.42 -1.13 2.23
CA ASP A 78 -8.01 -2.27 1.55
C ASP A 78 -8.01 -3.53 2.44
N THR A 79 -6.92 -3.79 3.19
CA THR A 79 -6.86 -4.83 4.25
C THR A 79 -8.04 -4.76 5.22
N ALA A 80 -8.39 -3.57 5.73
CA ALA A 80 -9.50 -3.37 6.65
C ALA A 80 -10.84 -3.75 6.01
N VAL A 81 -11.05 -3.36 4.75
CA VAL A 81 -12.27 -3.71 4.01
C VAL A 81 -12.36 -5.21 3.78
N LEU A 82 -11.25 -5.86 3.43
CA LEU A 82 -11.19 -7.32 3.27
C LEU A 82 -11.57 -8.03 4.57
N ALA A 83 -11.02 -7.59 5.71
CA ALA A 83 -11.32 -8.16 7.02
C ALA A 83 -12.78 -7.92 7.43
N ALA A 84 -13.33 -6.73 7.14
CA ALA A 84 -14.75 -6.40 7.36
C ALA A 84 -15.71 -7.18 6.44
N LEU A 85 -15.21 -7.70 5.30
CA LEU A 85 -15.91 -8.68 4.46
C LEU A 85 -15.74 -10.12 4.96
N GLU A 86 -15.39 -10.29 6.23
CA GLU A 86 -15.19 -11.56 6.92
C GLU A 86 -14.13 -12.45 6.27
N ARG A 87 -13.17 -11.84 5.54
CA ARG A 87 -12.04 -12.57 4.98
C ARG A 87 -10.93 -12.67 6.02
N ARG A 88 -10.27 -13.83 6.04
CA ARG A 88 -8.94 -13.95 6.64
C ARG A 88 -7.93 -13.33 5.68
N VAL A 89 -7.13 -12.38 6.16
CA VAL A 89 -6.26 -11.53 5.33
C VAL A 89 -4.81 -11.73 5.73
N LEU A 90 -3.95 -12.02 4.75
CA LEU A 90 -2.50 -11.86 4.88
C LEU A 90 -2.14 -10.51 4.26
N ALA A 91 -1.74 -9.54 5.07
CA ALA A 91 -1.34 -8.22 4.63
C ALA A 91 0.19 -8.12 4.65
N ILE A 92 0.78 -7.91 3.48
CA ILE A 92 2.23 -7.88 3.25
C ILE A 92 2.65 -6.43 3.01
N GLU A 93 3.68 -6.00 3.72
CA GLU A 93 4.27 -4.67 3.57
C GLU A 93 5.78 -4.74 3.71
N CYS A 94 6.52 -4.04 2.85
CA CYS A 94 7.98 -4.05 2.83
C CYS A 94 8.57 -2.92 3.69
N SER A 95 7.84 -1.81 3.84
CA SER A 95 8.25 -0.68 4.67
C SER A 95 8.06 -0.99 6.15
N GLU A 96 9.17 -1.11 6.87
CA GLU A 96 9.16 -1.36 8.32
C GLU A 96 8.33 -0.33 9.10
N ILE A 97 8.42 0.94 8.69
CA ILE A 97 7.65 2.03 9.28
C ILE A 97 6.13 1.79 9.13
N LEU A 98 5.69 1.33 7.96
CA LEU A 98 4.28 1.05 7.70
C LEU A 98 3.82 -0.20 8.44
N VAL A 99 4.65 -1.25 8.54
CA VAL A 99 4.35 -2.43 9.35
C VAL A 99 4.14 -2.03 10.81
N GLN A 100 5.01 -1.21 11.39
CA GLN A 100 4.86 -0.74 12.77
C GLN A 100 3.57 0.07 12.99
N LEU A 101 3.13 0.83 11.97
CA LEU A 101 1.87 1.56 12.00
C LEU A 101 0.66 0.61 11.91
N LEU A 102 0.75 -0.44 11.08
CA LEU A 102 -0.27 -1.47 10.93
C LEU A 102 -0.40 -2.33 12.21
N GLU A 103 0.70 -2.69 12.86
CA GLU A 103 0.68 -3.42 14.13
C GLU A 103 0.04 -2.59 15.26
N ASP A 104 0.35 -1.29 15.35
CA ASP A 104 -0.35 -0.37 16.26
C ASP A 104 -1.86 -0.34 15.97
N ALA A 105 -2.25 -0.20 14.69
CA ALA A 105 -3.65 -0.22 14.31
C ALA A 105 -4.34 -1.55 14.62
N ARG A 106 -3.65 -2.68 14.42
CA ARG A 106 -4.17 -4.03 14.72
C ARG A 106 -4.35 -4.21 16.22
N ALA A 107 -3.42 -3.73 17.05
CA ALA A 107 -3.52 -3.77 18.50
C ALA A 107 -4.68 -2.93 19.05
N ARG A 108 -5.08 -1.87 18.32
CA ARG A 108 -6.21 -0.99 18.69
C ARG A 108 -7.59 -1.51 18.25
N VAL A 109 -7.67 -2.54 17.41
CA VAL A 109 -8.95 -3.15 16.99
C VAL A 109 -9.69 -3.69 18.22
N GLN A 110 -10.95 -3.30 18.40
CA GLN A 110 -11.75 -3.69 19.56
C GLN A 110 -12.46 -5.03 19.39
N GLN A 111 -12.76 -5.43 18.15
CA GLN A 111 -13.38 -6.71 17.81
C GLN A 111 -12.32 -7.82 17.68
N PRO A 112 -12.26 -8.81 18.61
CA PRO A 112 -11.26 -9.87 18.57
C PRO A 112 -11.30 -10.68 17.27
N GLU A 113 -12.49 -10.98 16.76
CA GLU A 113 -12.66 -11.75 15.52
C GLU A 113 -12.14 -10.99 14.29
N LEU A 114 -12.22 -9.65 14.31
CA LEU A 114 -11.65 -8.82 13.25
C LEU A 114 -10.13 -8.78 13.35
N GLN A 115 -9.60 -8.64 14.57
CA GLN A 115 -8.16 -8.65 14.84
C GLN A 115 -7.51 -9.98 14.42
N GLU A 116 -8.12 -11.11 14.78
CA GLU A 116 -7.66 -12.47 14.45
C GLU A 116 -7.66 -12.77 12.95
N ARG A 117 -8.52 -12.09 12.17
CA ARG A 117 -8.53 -12.22 10.70
C ARG A 117 -7.33 -11.57 10.03
N ILE A 118 -6.64 -10.63 10.68
CA ILE A 118 -5.57 -9.84 10.06
C ILE A 118 -4.20 -10.37 10.48
N HIS A 119 -3.49 -10.95 9.51
CA HIS A 119 -2.12 -11.42 9.65
C HIS A 119 -1.18 -10.46 8.93
N LEU A 120 -0.30 -9.81 9.68
CA LEU A 120 0.68 -8.87 9.13
C LEU A 120 2.00 -9.59 8.87
N VAL A 121 2.61 -9.33 7.71
CA VAL A 121 3.95 -9.83 7.36
C VAL A 121 4.80 -8.67 6.89
N HIS A 122 5.92 -8.45 7.58
CA HIS A 122 6.99 -7.59 7.08
C HIS A 122 7.82 -8.37 6.07
N GLY A 123 7.83 -7.93 4.81
CA GLY A 123 8.65 -8.57 3.79
C GLY A 123 8.42 -8.04 2.39
N ASP A 124 9.27 -8.48 1.48
CA ASP A 124 9.08 -8.25 0.06
C ASP A 124 7.93 -9.12 -0.46
N SER A 125 6.96 -8.49 -1.11
CA SER A 125 5.74 -9.16 -1.55
C SER A 125 5.99 -10.26 -2.58
N VAL A 126 6.98 -10.11 -3.47
CA VAL A 126 7.34 -11.16 -4.43
C VAL A 126 7.85 -12.39 -3.69
N GLN A 127 8.75 -12.19 -2.72
CA GLN A 127 9.31 -13.28 -1.91
C GLN A 127 8.24 -13.99 -1.09
N VAL A 128 7.37 -13.23 -0.41
CA VAL A 128 6.30 -13.80 0.42
C VAL A 128 5.27 -14.54 -0.43
N LEU A 129 4.88 -14.01 -1.60
CA LEU A 129 3.95 -14.69 -2.50
C LEU A 129 4.48 -16.03 -3.02
N ARG A 130 5.80 -16.12 -3.28
CA ARG A 130 6.45 -17.38 -3.68
C ARG A 130 6.52 -18.41 -2.54
N ALA A 131 6.39 -17.97 -1.30
CA ALA A 131 6.53 -18.79 -0.10
C ALA A 131 5.35 -18.60 0.86
N LEU A 132 4.12 -18.56 0.32
CA LEU A 132 2.93 -18.32 1.14
C LEU A 132 2.80 -19.34 2.27
N PRO A 133 2.41 -18.90 3.48
CA PRO A 133 2.07 -19.80 4.58
C PRO A 133 1.00 -20.82 4.17
N GLU A 134 1.03 -22.02 4.77
CA GLU A 134 0.10 -23.12 4.44
C GLU A 134 -1.36 -22.67 4.48
N GLU A 135 -1.72 -21.89 5.49
CA GLU A 135 -3.06 -21.33 5.72
C GLU A 135 -3.54 -20.32 4.66
N PHE A 136 -2.61 -19.78 3.86
CA PHE A 136 -2.88 -18.85 2.76
C PHE A 136 -2.55 -19.44 1.39
N ARG A 137 -2.25 -20.75 1.29
CA ARG A 137 -2.02 -21.40 0.00
C ARG A 137 -3.28 -21.36 -0.88
N LYS A 138 -3.07 -21.12 -2.19
CA LYS A 138 -4.14 -20.98 -3.19
C LYS A 138 -5.25 -20.02 -2.71
N PRO A 139 -4.90 -18.76 -2.40
CA PRO A 139 -5.85 -17.85 -1.79
C PRO A 139 -7.03 -17.57 -2.74
N ALA A 140 -8.17 -17.18 -2.17
CA ALA A 140 -9.34 -16.80 -2.95
C ALA A 140 -9.04 -15.59 -3.84
N ALA A 141 -8.29 -14.62 -3.33
CA ALA A 141 -7.82 -13.51 -4.14
C ALA A 141 -6.47 -12.97 -3.65
N ILE A 142 -5.71 -12.40 -4.58
CA ILE A 142 -4.51 -11.60 -4.29
C ILE A 142 -4.76 -10.18 -4.78
N LEU A 143 -4.60 -9.21 -3.89
CA LEU A 143 -4.76 -7.79 -4.11
C LEU A 143 -3.40 -7.13 -4.33
N LEU A 144 -3.29 -6.35 -5.41
CA LEU A 144 -2.12 -5.58 -5.77
C LEU A 144 -2.54 -4.10 -5.96
N ASP A 145 -1.95 -3.19 -5.19
CA ASP A 145 -2.04 -1.74 -5.36
C ASP A 145 -0.62 -1.15 -5.40
N PRO A 146 0.18 -1.46 -6.43
CA PRO A 146 1.46 -0.82 -6.58
C PRO A 146 1.22 0.68 -6.73
N MET A 147 1.96 1.52 -5.99
CA MET A 147 1.76 2.96 -6.09
C MET A 147 2.03 3.45 -7.51
N TYR A 148 0.97 3.88 -8.20
CA TYR A 148 1.10 4.45 -9.54
C TYR A 148 1.60 5.90 -9.48
N PRO A 149 2.43 6.32 -10.47
CA PRO A 149 2.86 7.70 -10.56
C PRO A 149 1.65 8.64 -10.64
N PRO A 150 1.72 9.82 -9.99
CA PRO A 150 0.60 10.74 -9.96
C PRO A 150 0.23 11.18 -11.38
N ARG A 151 -1.08 11.27 -11.65
CA ARG A 151 -1.60 11.86 -12.89
C ARG A 151 -1.03 13.28 -13.05
N ARG A 152 -0.58 13.62 -14.26
CA ARG A 152 -0.08 14.97 -14.62
C ARG A 152 -1.14 16.08 -14.56
N ARG A 153 -2.41 15.79 -14.27
CA ARG A 153 -3.50 16.79 -14.17
C ARG A 153 -4.44 16.53 -12.98
N ARG A 154 -4.34 17.37 -11.93
CA ARG A 154 -5.44 18.19 -11.36
C ARG A 154 -4.96 19.02 -10.16
N SER A 155 -5.64 20.15 -9.95
CA SER A 155 -5.36 21.26 -9.01
C SER A 155 -5.63 20.99 -7.52
N ALA A 156 -6.05 19.78 -7.13
CA ALA A 156 -6.39 19.48 -5.75
C ALA A 156 -5.29 18.63 -5.07
N LEU A 157 -4.91 19.03 -3.86
CA LEU A 157 -3.94 18.31 -3.06
C LEU A 157 -4.47 16.90 -2.72
N PRO A 158 -3.69 15.82 -2.91
CA PRO A 158 -4.10 14.46 -2.55
C PRO A 158 -4.46 14.35 -1.06
N PRO A 159 -5.25 13.35 -0.64
CA PRO A 159 -5.45 13.06 0.78
C PRO A 159 -4.12 12.90 1.52
N LYS A 160 -4.07 13.32 2.78
CA LYS A 160 -2.84 13.37 3.60
C LYS A 160 -2.11 12.03 3.65
N GLY A 161 -2.82 10.92 3.82
CA GLY A 161 -2.22 9.58 3.81
C GLY A 161 -1.50 9.24 2.50
N MET A 162 -2.04 9.65 1.36
CA MET A 162 -1.39 9.45 0.06
C MET A 162 -0.16 10.37 -0.10
N GLN A 163 -0.16 11.56 0.50
CA GLN A 163 1.03 12.42 0.54
C GLN A 163 2.13 11.76 1.38
N ALA A 164 1.79 11.25 2.57
CA ALA A 164 2.71 10.55 3.46
C ALA A 164 3.33 9.31 2.79
N LEU A 165 2.52 8.47 2.14
CA LEU A 165 3.01 7.30 1.38
C LEU A 165 3.97 7.70 0.26
N ARG A 166 3.66 8.77 -0.50
CA ARG A 166 4.54 9.26 -1.56
C ARG A 166 5.86 9.78 -1.03
N LEU A 167 5.87 10.45 0.13
CA LEU A 167 7.10 10.90 0.78
C LEU A 167 7.93 9.72 1.28
N LEU A 168 7.29 8.71 1.89
CA LEU A 168 7.98 7.50 2.37
C LEU A 168 8.68 6.73 1.25
N HIS A 169 8.09 6.68 0.07
CA HIS A 169 8.66 5.98 -1.08
C HIS A 169 9.36 6.92 -2.07
N ALA A 170 9.56 8.19 -1.72
CA ALA A 170 10.25 9.14 -2.59
C ALA A 170 11.68 8.66 -2.84
N GLY A 171 12.02 8.36 -4.09
CA GLY A 171 13.35 7.88 -4.48
C GLY A 171 13.54 6.37 -4.44
N GLN A 172 12.52 5.59 -4.04
CA GLN A 172 12.48 4.16 -4.35
C GLN A 172 12.24 4.01 -5.86
N PRO A 173 13.02 3.18 -6.58
CA PRO A 173 12.68 2.85 -7.95
C PRO A 173 11.28 2.24 -7.96
N GLU A 174 10.43 2.63 -8.91
CA GLU A 174 9.18 1.92 -9.17
C GLU A 174 9.58 0.47 -9.50
N GLY A 175 9.40 -0.46 -8.55
CA GLY A 175 9.66 -1.87 -8.78
C GLY A 175 8.83 -2.32 -9.98
N PRO A 176 9.36 -3.13 -10.90
CA PRO A 176 8.64 -3.53 -12.10
C PRO A 176 7.34 -4.24 -11.65
N PRO A 177 6.15 -3.66 -11.89
CA PRO A 177 4.88 -4.25 -11.48
C PRO A 177 4.72 -5.69 -11.99
N ASP A 178 5.46 -6.02 -13.04
CA ASP A 178 5.54 -7.28 -13.75
C ASP A 178 5.97 -8.44 -12.85
N GLU A 179 7.00 -8.26 -12.00
CA GLU A 179 7.46 -9.37 -11.16
C GLU A 179 6.47 -9.66 -10.04
N LEU A 180 5.91 -8.60 -9.44
CA LEU A 180 4.86 -8.73 -8.42
C LEU A 180 3.61 -9.39 -9.00
N LEU A 181 3.17 -8.93 -10.18
CA LEU A 181 2.02 -9.51 -10.85
C LEU A 181 2.26 -10.97 -11.25
N LYS A 182 3.46 -11.29 -11.76
CA LYS A 182 3.86 -12.66 -12.07
C LYS A 182 3.84 -13.55 -10.83
N ALA A 183 4.43 -13.09 -9.72
CA ALA A 183 4.41 -13.83 -8.46
C ALA A 183 2.98 -14.05 -7.94
N ALA A 184 2.08 -13.08 -8.13
CA ALA A 184 0.67 -13.23 -7.78
C ALA A 184 -0.03 -14.30 -8.64
N PHE A 185 0.26 -14.38 -9.94
CA PHE A 185 -0.24 -15.47 -10.79
C PHE A 185 0.33 -16.84 -10.39
N GLU A 186 1.63 -16.91 -10.10
CA GLU A 186 2.32 -18.15 -9.70
C GLU A 186 1.84 -18.69 -8.35
N ALA A 187 1.36 -17.83 -7.45
CA ALA A 187 0.72 -18.22 -6.19
C ALA A 187 -0.65 -18.94 -6.39
N ALA A 188 -1.12 -19.03 -7.64
CA ALA A 188 -2.32 -19.76 -8.06
C ALA A 188 -3.59 -19.44 -7.24
N PRO A 189 -3.96 -18.15 -7.10
CA PRO A 189 -5.24 -17.79 -6.50
C PRO A 189 -6.42 -18.09 -7.42
N GLN A 190 -7.65 -18.01 -6.91
CA GLN A 190 -8.83 -18.01 -7.79
C GLN A 190 -8.92 -16.70 -8.60
N ARG A 191 -8.46 -15.58 -8.01
CA ARG A 191 -8.50 -14.26 -8.64
C ARG A 191 -7.27 -13.42 -8.32
N VAL A 192 -6.73 -12.73 -9.32
CA VAL A 192 -5.75 -11.64 -9.11
C VAL A 192 -6.45 -10.31 -9.37
N LEU A 193 -6.25 -9.36 -8.46
CA LEU A 193 -6.90 -8.05 -8.45
C LEU A 193 -5.83 -6.96 -8.47
N LEU A 194 -5.75 -6.19 -9.56
CA LEU A 194 -4.81 -5.07 -9.70
C LEU A 194 -5.57 -3.75 -9.67
N LYS A 195 -5.33 -2.95 -8.63
CA LYS A 195 -5.81 -1.57 -8.52
C LYS A 195 -4.89 -0.65 -9.29
N ARG A 196 -5.42 0.19 -10.17
CA ARG A 196 -4.65 1.15 -10.97
C ARG A 196 -5.47 2.36 -11.44
N PRO A 197 -4.84 3.43 -11.93
CA PRO A 197 -5.56 4.54 -12.55
C PRO A 197 -6.42 4.07 -13.73
N PRO A 198 -7.64 4.61 -13.93
CA PRO A 198 -8.51 4.30 -15.06
C PRO A 198 -7.86 4.41 -16.44
N GLU A 199 -6.89 5.31 -16.62
CA GLU A 199 -6.17 5.50 -17.90
C GLU A 199 -4.89 4.68 -18.01
N ALA A 200 -4.55 3.87 -17.00
CA ALA A 200 -3.38 3.01 -17.05
C ALA A 200 -3.56 1.99 -18.19
N SER A 201 -2.59 1.99 -19.11
CA SER A 201 -2.55 1.02 -20.21
C SER A 201 -2.15 -0.36 -19.67
N SER A 202 -2.65 -1.40 -20.33
CA SER A 202 -2.09 -2.74 -20.11
C SER A 202 -0.66 -2.78 -20.63
N GLN A 203 0.19 -3.56 -19.96
CA GLN A 203 1.55 -3.78 -20.44
C GLN A 203 1.54 -4.66 -21.68
N GLU A 204 2.53 -4.49 -22.55
CA GLU A 204 2.69 -5.36 -23.72
C GLU A 204 2.87 -6.82 -23.27
N GLY A 205 2.12 -7.74 -23.89
CA GLY A 205 2.14 -9.16 -23.53
C GLY A 205 1.35 -9.52 -22.25
N GLN A 206 0.79 -8.56 -21.53
CA GLN A 206 -0.09 -8.83 -20.39
C GLN A 206 -1.44 -9.37 -20.89
N GLN A 207 -1.88 -10.49 -20.31
CA GLN A 207 -3.23 -11.01 -20.58
C GLN A 207 -4.29 -9.96 -20.19
N ALA A 208 -5.31 -9.80 -21.02
CA ALA A 208 -6.44 -8.93 -20.70
C ALA A 208 -7.16 -9.41 -19.42
N PRO A 209 -7.59 -8.51 -18.53
CA PRO A 209 -8.37 -8.89 -17.37
C PRO A 209 -9.71 -9.51 -17.80
N THR A 210 -10.18 -10.51 -17.05
CA THR A 210 -11.50 -11.12 -17.24
C THR A 210 -12.60 -10.07 -17.12
N PHE A 211 -12.47 -9.16 -16.16
CA PHE A 211 -13.34 -8.00 -16.02
C PHE A 211 -12.66 -6.88 -15.23
N SER A 212 -13.27 -5.70 -15.27
CA SER A 212 -12.80 -4.53 -14.52
C SER A 212 -13.93 -3.87 -13.77
N VAL A 213 -13.66 -3.38 -12.56
CA VAL A 213 -14.59 -2.58 -11.75
C VAL A 213 -13.93 -1.24 -11.43
N GLY A 214 -14.55 -0.14 -11.84
CA GLY A 214 -13.91 1.18 -11.73
C GLY A 214 -14.83 2.28 -11.22
N THR A 215 -14.19 3.32 -10.72
CA THR A 215 -14.74 4.65 -10.45
C THR A 215 -14.03 5.67 -11.34
N LYS A 216 -14.35 6.96 -11.19
CA LYS A 216 -13.62 8.05 -11.89
C LYS A 216 -12.15 8.18 -11.47
N LEU A 217 -11.78 7.64 -10.31
CA LEU A 217 -10.46 7.82 -9.70
C LEU A 217 -9.58 6.58 -9.77
N VAL A 218 -10.18 5.39 -9.68
CA VAL A 218 -9.47 4.12 -9.60
C VAL A 218 -10.21 3.04 -10.38
N ARG A 219 -9.47 2.15 -11.04
CA ARG A 219 -9.95 0.93 -11.71
C ARG A 219 -9.31 -0.27 -11.05
N TRP A 220 -10.09 -1.31 -10.84
CA TRP A 220 -9.64 -2.63 -10.45
C TRP A 220 -9.76 -3.55 -11.65
N ASP A 221 -8.67 -4.17 -12.04
CA ASP A 221 -8.65 -5.21 -13.05
C ASP A 221 -8.58 -6.57 -12.37
N ALA A 222 -9.43 -7.49 -12.81
CA ALA A 222 -9.58 -8.81 -12.24
C ALA A 222 -9.29 -9.89 -13.27
N TRP A 223 -8.38 -10.79 -12.95
CA TRP A 223 -8.14 -12.03 -13.69
C TRP A 223 -8.67 -13.21 -12.89
N GLU A 224 -9.60 -13.97 -13.47
CA GLU A 224 -10.06 -15.24 -12.92
C GLU A 224 -9.18 -16.37 -13.47
N LEU A 225 -8.66 -17.21 -12.57
CA LEU A 225 -7.69 -18.27 -12.90
C LEU A 225 -8.23 -19.68 -12.62
N GLY A 226 -9.46 -19.78 -12.11
CA GLY A 226 -10.15 -21.02 -11.76
C GLY A 226 -11.39 -21.25 -12.61
#